data_AF-A0A8H7NYK6-F1
#
_entry.id   AF-A0A8H7NYK6-F1
#
_cell.length_a   1.000
_cell.length_b   1.000
_cell.length_c   1.000
_cell.angle_alpha   90.00
_cell.angle_beta   90.00
_cell.angle_gamma   90.00
#
_symmetry.space_group_name_H-M   'P 1'
#
loop_
_entity.id
_entity.type
_entity.pdbx_description
1 polymer ?
#
loop_
_entity_poly.entity_id
_entity_poly.type
_entity_poly.pdbx_seq_one_letter_code
_entity_poly.pdbx_strand_id
1 'polypeptide(L)'
;MITRANRYVRVLASPDVESMRQIASSWPKSKSACYALCISILSDWRPSPVGKIWVTFGFCACPDEYVESKLVIMYKTLFQRCTFDEFWHAYDESSLMDLFDRHGLKEDCLCIPNLEIVLEGSPLVFYSVWYLKQFAVDETERVVPRFSVFMDYGFNKCLSPSLVKDLKGIYKRLFLEAHVDPVQLHEACVAGNLFKFASGFVKINKGQRKKFARLMKNLYPLSTYQVRRWDRDLHVVELEFMRGWDIELRVVDPGVVRRWGKILSVVILYTAYVPVHLHACTGNGPEIAIQNPSTIE
;
A
#
# COMPACT_ATOMS: atom_id res chain seq x y z
N MET A 1 -6.05 20.77 15.18
CA MET A 1 -5.46 19.49 14.74
C MET A 1 -4.33 19.75 13.74
N ILE A 2 -4.63 20.18 12.51
CA ILE A 2 -3.63 20.55 11.48
C ILE A 2 -2.66 21.66 11.94
N THR A 3 -3.09 22.57 12.82
CA THR A 3 -2.26 23.64 13.39
C THR A 3 -1.01 23.14 14.12
N ARG A 4 -1.04 21.96 14.78
CA ARG A 4 0.13 21.38 15.46
C ARG A 4 1.16 20.89 14.45
N ALA A 5 0.72 20.22 13.39
CA ALA A 5 1.59 19.79 12.30
C ALA A 5 2.18 20.99 11.55
N ASN A 6 1.38 22.02 11.24
CA ASN A 6 1.89 23.23 10.58
C ASN A 6 2.94 23.96 11.42
N ARG A 7 2.76 24.01 12.75
CA ARG A 7 3.75 24.55 13.68
C ARG A 7 5.03 23.73 13.66
N TYR A 8 4.92 22.41 13.66
CA TYR A 8 6.08 21.52 13.59
C TYR A 8 6.87 21.72 12.29
N VAL A 9 6.17 21.85 11.15
CA VAL A 9 6.77 22.12 9.84
C VAL A 9 7.20 23.59 9.66
N ARG A 10 7.05 24.44 10.68
CA ARG A 10 7.44 25.87 10.70
C ARG A 10 6.92 26.67 9.50
N VAL A 11 5.71 26.41 9.04
CA VAL A 11 5.11 27.20 7.96
C VAL A 11 4.65 28.56 8.51
N LEU A 12 5.12 29.64 7.88
CA LEU A 12 4.81 31.03 8.22
C LEU A 12 3.30 31.26 8.33
N ALA A 13 2.88 32.01 9.35
CA ALA A 13 1.51 32.51 9.57
C ALA A 13 0.38 31.52 9.22
N SER A 14 0.35 30.35 9.86
CA SER A 14 -0.82 29.44 9.90
C SER A 14 -1.73 29.52 8.67
N PRO A 15 -1.25 29.19 7.45
CA PRO A 15 -2.12 29.02 6.30
C PRO A 15 -3.29 28.14 6.69
N ASP A 16 -4.47 28.49 6.20
CA ASP A 16 -5.64 27.64 6.34
C ASP A 16 -5.35 26.25 5.75
N VAL A 17 -6.22 25.29 6.08
CA VAL A 17 -6.02 23.88 5.75
C VAL A 17 -5.83 23.65 4.25
N GLU A 18 -6.53 24.42 3.41
CA GLU A 18 -6.50 24.22 1.96
C GLU A 18 -5.22 24.78 1.36
N SER A 19 -4.82 25.97 1.80
CA SER A 19 -3.52 26.56 1.47
C SER A 19 -2.35 25.62 1.81
N MET A 20 -2.43 24.90 2.93
CA MET A 20 -1.38 23.93 3.30
C MET A 20 -1.34 22.67 2.44
N ARG A 21 -2.50 22.14 2.05
CA ARG A 21 -2.53 20.99 1.13
C ARG A 21 -1.92 21.35 -0.21
N GLN A 22 -2.18 22.57 -0.70
CA GLN A 22 -1.61 23.07 -1.94
C GLN A 22 -0.09 23.31 -1.84
N ILE A 23 0.41 23.82 -0.71
CA ILE A 23 1.86 23.91 -0.49
C ILE A 23 2.48 22.51 -0.47
N ALA A 24 1.89 21.59 0.29
CA ALA A 24 2.41 20.23 0.43
C ALA A 24 2.34 19.41 -0.87
N SER A 25 1.48 19.77 -1.83
CA SER A 25 1.43 19.11 -3.14
C SER A 25 2.59 19.51 -4.06
N SER A 26 3.23 20.65 -3.80
CA SER A 26 4.43 21.10 -4.51
C SER A 26 5.73 20.44 -3.99
N TRP A 27 5.68 19.80 -2.83
CA TRP A 27 6.85 19.19 -2.21
C TRP A 27 7.24 17.84 -2.85
N PRO A 28 8.50 17.40 -2.67
CA PRO A 28 8.88 16.03 -2.96
C PRO A 28 7.95 15.03 -2.28
N LYS A 29 7.63 13.92 -2.96
CA LYS A 29 6.67 12.91 -2.46
C LYS A 29 7.02 12.41 -1.06
N SER A 30 8.31 12.26 -0.74
CA SER A 30 8.79 11.86 0.57
C SER A 30 8.46 12.90 1.64
N LYS A 31 8.68 14.19 1.37
CA LYS A 31 8.33 15.30 2.27
C LYS A 31 6.83 15.37 2.52
N SER A 32 6.02 15.24 1.47
CA SER A 32 4.55 15.22 1.60
C SER A 32 4.07 14.01 2.41
N ALA A 33 4.71 12.85 2.28
CA ALA A 33 4.42 11.66 3.08
C ALA A 33 4.77 11.88 4.57
N CYS A 34 5.93 12.46 4.88
CA CYS A 34 6.31 12.83 6.23
C CYS A 34 5.31 13.80 6.86
N TYR A 35 4.90 14.83 6.10
CA TYR A 35 3.90 15.78 6.57
C TYR A 35 2.55 15.11 6.83
N ALA A 36 2.10 14.19 5.97
CA ALA A 36 0.88 13.42 6.19
C ALA A 36 0.93 12.59 7.48
N LEU A 37 2.09 11.99 7.80
CA LEU A 37 2.28 11.31 9.10
C LEU A 37 2.18 12.31 10.25
N CYS A 38 2.86 13.46 10.18
CA CYS A 38 2.79 14.50 11.21
C CYS A 38 1.35 14.95 11.46
N ILE A 39 0.55 15.17 10.41
CA ILE A 39 -0.88 15.50 10.54
C ILE A 39 -1.61 14.41 11.32
N SER A 40 -1.45 13.14 10.93
CA SER A 40 -2.12 12.02 11.59
C SER A 40 -1.76 11.95 13.07
N ILE A 41 -0.47 11.85 13.37
CA ILE A 41 0.04 11.57 14.71
C ILE A 41 -0.18 12.75 15.66
N LEU A 42 0.06 13.99 15.23
CA LEU A 42 -0.12 15.18 16.08
C LEU A 42 -1.59 15.57 16.27
N SER A 43 -2.49 14.98 15.47
CA SER A 43 -3.94 15.05 15.65
C SER A 43 -4.49 13.86 16.45
N ASP A 44 -3.62 13.05 17.03
CA ASP A 44 -3.97 11.84 17.80
C ASP A 44 -4.68 10.75 16.96
N TRP A 45 -4.51 10.79 15.64
CA TRP A 45 -4.97 9.74 14.72
C TRP A 45 -3.87 8.71 14.50
N ARG A 46 -4.19 7.45 14.82
CA ARG A 46 -3.37 6.28 14.49
C ARG A 46 -3.52 5.98 12.99
N PRO A 47 -2.42 5.86 12.23
CA PRO A 47 -2.45 5.34 10.87
C PRO A 47 -3.17 3.99 10.81
N SER A 48 -4.11 3.84 9.87
CA SER A 48 -4.85 2.60 9.66
C SER A 48 -4.48 1.97 8.32
N PRO A 49 -4.76 0.66 8.11
CA PRO A 49 -4.49 -0.03 6.86
C PRO A 49 -5.05 0.66 5.60
N VAL A 50 -6.06 1.52 5.72
CA VAL A 50 -6.62 2.30 4.61
C VAL A 50 -5.60 3.30 4.03
N GLY A 51 -4.71 3.84 4.86
CA GLY A 51 -3.75 4.87 4.47
C GLY A 51 -2.40 4.31 4.02
N LYS A 52 -1.79 4.92 3.00
CA LYS A 52 -0.41 4.57 2.55
C LYS A 52 0.62 4.71 3.67
N ILE A 53 0.42 5.67 4.58
CA ILE A 53 1.28 5.94 5.73
C ILE A 53 1.41 4.75 6.70
N TRP A 54 0.47 3.80 6.66
CA TRP A 54 0.53 2.59 7.48
C TRP A 54 1.68 1.66 7.06
N VAL A 55 1.93 1.53 5.75
CA VAL A 55 3.08 0.78 5.26
C VAL A 55 4.35 1.62 5.30
N THR A 56 4.30 2.86 4.79
CA THR A 56 5.52 3.65 4.57
C THR A 56 6.24 4.04 5.86
N PHE A 57 5.55 4.05 7.00
CA PHE A 57 6.12 4.40 8.30
C PHE A 57 6.11 3.24 9.31
N GLY A 58 6.01 1.99 8.84
CA GLY A 58 6.28 0.82 9.67
C GLY A 58 5.12 0.29 10.50
N PHE A 59 3.93 0.91 10.48
CA PHE A 59 2.77 0.41 11.23
C PHE A 59 2.33 -0.98 10.78
N CYS A 60 2.57 -1.33 9.51
CA CYS A 60 2.33 -2.68 9.01
C CYS A 60 3.19 -3.77 9.67
N ALA A 61 4.32 -3.40 10.30
CA ALA A 61 5.17 -4.33 11.05
C ALA A 61 4.50 -4.76 12.37
N CYS A 62 3.67 -3.90 12.96
CA CYS A 62 3.02 -4.14 14.23
C CYS A 62 2.05 -5.34 14.14
N PRO A 63 2.07 -6.26 15.12
CA PRO A 63 1.17 -7.41 15.14
C PRO A 63 -0.28 -7.03 15.51
N ASP A 64 -0.46 -5.96 16.28
CA ASP A 64 -1.74 -5.53 16.82
C ASP A 64 -1.78 -4.01 17.09
N GLU A 65 -2.97 -3.52 17.47
CA GLU A 65 -3.20 -2.10 17.74
C GLU A 65 -2.46 -1.56 18.98
N TYR A 66 -2.10 -2.44 19.93
CA TYR A 66 -1.35 -2.06 21.11
C TYR A 66 0.10 -1.70 20.75
N VAL A 67 0.75 -2.54 19.92
CA VAL A 67 2.08 -2.24 19.39
C VAL A 67 2.05 -1.04 18.44
N GLU A 68 1.01 -0.89 17.61
CA GLU A 68 0.85 0.32 16.81
C GLU A 68 0.76 1.59 17.68
N SER A 69 0.08 1.52 18.83
CA SER A 69 -0.01 2.64 19.77
C SER A 69 1.34 3.01 20.37
N LYS A 70 2.22 2.03 20.63
CA LYS A 70 3.61 2.29 21.02
C LYS A 70 4.38 3.01 19.92
N LEU A 71 4.25 2.57 18.67
CA LEU A 71 4.88 3.24 17.53
C LEU A 71 4.38 4.68 17.34
N VAL A 72 3.09 4.94 17.56
CA VAL A 72 2.54 6.31 17.60
C VAL A 72 3.24 7.16 18.66
N ILE A 73 3.43 6.63 19.87
CA ILE A 73 4.12 7.34 20.97
C ILE A 73 5.57 7.63 20.58
N MET A 74 6.28 6.66 20.01
CA MET A 74 7.66 6.84 19.55
C MET A 74 7.78 7.96 18.51
N TYR A 75 6.91 7.99 17.50
CA TYR A 75 6.88 9.09 16.53
C TYR A 75 6.55 10.44 17.17
N LYS A 76 5.60 10.49 18.14
CA LYS A 76 5.33 11.73 18.89
C LYS A 76 6.55 12.22 19.66
N THR A 77 7.25 11.31 20.34
CA THR A 77 8.48 11.63 21.06
C THR A 77 9.57 12.11 20.11
N LEU A 78 9.69 11.49 18.93
CA LEU A 78 10.62 11.91 17.88
C LEU A 78 10.31 13.34 17.40
N PHE A 79 9.04 13.66 17.11
CA PHE A 79 8.62 15.00 16.70
C PHE A 79 8.82 16.08 17.76
N GLN A 80 8.95 15.70 19.03
CA GLN A 80 9.31 16.64 20.11
C GLN A 80 10.82 16.90 20.20
N ARG A 81 11.65 16.00 19.63
CA ARG A 81 13.11 16.00 19.80
C ARG A 81 13.89 16.35 18.53
N CYS A 82 13.29 16.21 17.35
CA CYS A 82 13.91 16.58 16.06
C CYS A 82 13.06 17.59 15.28
N THR A 83 13.70 18.30 14.36
CA THR A 83 13.03 19.18 13.40
C THR A 83 12.34 18.39 12.28
N PHE A 84 11.38 19.01 11.59
CA PHE A 84 10.70 18.36 10.46
C PHE A 84 11.66 18.01 9.32
N ASP A 85 12.64 18.87 9.02
CA ASP A 85 13.60 18.59 7.96
C ASP A 85 14.53 17.42 8.35
N GLU A 86 14.98 17.33 9.60
CA GLU A 86 15.73 16.15 10.08
C GLU A 86 14.92 14.85 9.93
N PHE A 87 13.63 14.88 10.30
CA PHE A 87 12.73 13.74 10.13
C PHE A 87 12.53 13.36 8.66
N TRP A 88 12.28 14.36 7.81
CA TRP A 88 12.09 14.14 6.38
C TRP A 88 13.34 13.58 5.72
N HIS A 89 14.52 14.16 5.97
CA HIS A 89 15.77 13.66 5.41
C HIS A 89 16.07 12.23 5.86
N ALA A 90 15.86 11.91 7.14
CA ALA A 90 16.03 10.54 7.61
C ALA A 90 15.08 9.54 6.90
N TYR A 91 13.86 9.94 6.59
CA TYR A 91 12.94 9.11 5.81
C TYR A 91 13.35 8.97 4.33
N ASP A 92 13.80 10.07 3.71
CA ASP A 92 14.21 10.12 2.31
C ASP A 92 15.49 9.30 2.06
N GLU A 93 16.37 9.24 3.05
CA GLU A 93 17.67 8.55 3.02
C GLU A 93 17.62 7.13 3.64
N SER A 94 16.43 6.60 3.96
CA SER A 94 16.26 5.27 4.57
C SER A 94 16.93 5.11 5.96
N SER A 95 17.16 6.21 6.68
CA SER A 95 17.89 6.26 7.96
C SER A 95 17.00 6.60 9.17
N LEU A 96 15.70 6.31 9.09
CA LEU A 96 14.78 6.52 10.23
C LEU A 96 15.18 5.75 11.49
N MET A 97 15.73 4.55 11.34
CA MET A 97 16.24 3.76 12.47
C MET A 97 17.39 4.47 13.18
N ASP A 98 18.32 5.07 12.42
CA ASP A 98 19.41 5.88 12.98
C ASP A 98 18.88 7.14 13.68
N LEU A 99 17.82 7.75 13.15
CA LEU A 99 17.17 8.88 13.79
C LEU A 99 16.51 8.47 15.11
N PHE A 100 15.81 7.33 15.16
CA PHE A 100 15.27 6.79 16.41
C PHE A 100 16.38 6.53 17.45
N ASP A 101 17.50 5.92 17.03
CA ASP A 101 18.65 5.65 17.89
C ASP A 101 19.25 6.95 18.48
N ARG A 102 19.54 7.94 17.61
CA ARG A 102 20.04 9.26 18.04
C ARG A 102 19.16 9.97 19.06
N HIS A 103 17.86 9.69 19.07
CA HIS A 103 16.91 10.25 20.03
C HIS A 103 16.55 9.29 21.17
N GLY A 104 17.32 8.22 21.38
CA GLY A 104 17.21 7.31 22.52
C GLY A 104 16.01 6.37 22.47
N LEU A 105 15.54 6.01 21.27
CA LEU A 105 14.36 5.17 21.04
C LEU A 105 14.71 3.79 20.45
N LYS A 106 16.01 3.43 20.39
CA LYS A 106 16.49 2.19 19.80
C LYS A 106 15.86 0.94 20.41
N GLU A 107 15.89 0.84 21.74
CA GLU A 107 15.35 -0.32 22.46
C GLU A 107 13.84 -0.49 22.23
N ASP A 108 13.10 0.62 22.13
CA ASP A 108 11.68 0.59 21.79
C ASP A 108 11.44 0.12 20.35
N CYS A 109 12.29 0.52 19.40
CA CYS A 109 12.24 0.04 18.01
C CYS A 109 12.49 -1.47 17.92
N LEU A 110 13.48 -1.99 18.66
CA LEU A 110 13.82 -3.42 18.66
C LEU A 110 12.70 -4.30 19.23
N CYS A 111 11.80 -3.72 20.04
CA CYS A 111 10.60 -4.40 20.52
C CYS A 111 9.54 -4.61 19.43
N ILE A 112 9.65 -3.97 18.27
CA ILE A 112 8.69 -4.08 17.17
C ILE A 112 9.26 -5.00 16.08
N PRO A 113 8.71 -6.20 15.89
CA PRO A 113 9.24 -7.17 14.93
C PRO A 113 9.29 -6.59 13.51
N ASN A 114 10.41 -6.78 12.82
CA ASN A 114 10.62 -6.37 11.43
C ASN A 114 10.47 -4.86 11.15
N LEU A 115 10.41 -4.01 12.18
CA LEU A 115 10.29 -2.56 11.98
C LEU A 115 11.47 -2.02 11.16
N GLU A 116 12.68 -2.44 11.50
CA GLU A 116 13.91 -2.10 10.78
C GLU A 116 13.79 -2.44 9.29
N ILE A 117 13.42 -3.68 8.96
CA ILE A 117 13.24 -4.13 7.56
C ILE A 117 12.22 -3.27 6.80
N VAL A 118 11.13 -2.84 7.45
CA VAL A 118 10.15 -1.95 6.81
C VAL A 118 10.74 -0.55 6.58
N LEU A 119 11.43 0.01 7.57
CA LEU A 119 11.96 1.37 7.51
C LEU A 119 13.20 1.49 6.63
N GLU A 120 14.06 0.48 6.55
CA GLU A 120 15.16 0.39 5.56
C GLU A 120 14.65 0.45 4.11
N GLY A 121 13.43 -0.04 3.88
CA GLY A 121 12.77 0.06 2.59
C GLY A 121 12.29 1.46 2.22
N SER A 122 12.29 2.42 3.16
CA SER A 122 11.79 3.76 2.85
C SER A 122 12.70 4.51 1.87
N PRO A 123 12.19 5.42 1.04
CA PRO A 123 10.78 5.61 0.70
C PRO A 123 10.31 4.71 -0.47
N LEU A 124 11.15 3.81 -0.99
CA LEU A 124 10.96 3.20 -2.33
C LEU A 124 10.80 1.69 -2.35
N VAL A 125 11.54 0.94 -1.53
CA VAL A 125 11.74 -0.51 -1.67
C VAL A 125 11.10 -1.28 -0.52
N PHE A 126 9.77 -1.32 -0.51
CA PHE A 126 9.02 -2.12 0.47
C PHE A 126 8.71 -3.52 -0.07
N TYR A 127 8.88 -4.56 0.76
CA TYR A 127 8.43 -5.90 0.41
C TYR A 127 6.94 -5.93 0.08
N SER A 128 6.58 -6.66 -0.96
CA SER A 128 5.19 -6.78 -1.42
C SER A 128 4.25 -7.37 -0.36
N VAL A 129 4.79 -8.09 0.64
CA VAL A 129 4.03 -8.66 1.74
C VAL A 129 3.41 -7.61 2.64
N TRP A 130 4.01 -6.43 2.77
CA TRP A 130 3.46 -5.34 3.57
C TRP A 130 2.18 -4.80 2.94
N TYR A 131 2.17 -4.67 1.61
CA TYR A 131 0.97 -4.30 0.85
C TYR A 131 -0.05 -5.44 0.80
N LEU A 132 0.39 -6.70 0.82
CA LEU A 132 -0.52 -7.83 0.99
C LEU A 132 -1.21 -7.77 2.35
N LYS A 133 -0.46 -7.55 3.45
CA LYS A 133 -1.01 -7.42 4.79
C LYS A 133 -2.02 -6.28 4.82
N GLN A 134 -1.65 -5.10 4.31
CA GLN A 134 -2.53 -3.94 4.18
C GLN A 134 -3.85 -4.30 3.48
N PHE A 135 -3.77 -4.93 2.31
CA PHE A 135 -4.93 -5.35 1.54
C PHE A 135 -5.77 -6.40 2.28
N ALA A 136 -5.13 -7.35 2.96
CA ALA A 136 -5.80 -8.46 3.63
C ALA A 136 -6.55 -8.05 4.91
N VAL A 137 -5.97 -7.14 5.69
CA VAL A 137 -6.52 -6.69 6.98
C VAL A 137 -7.45 -5.49 6.85
N ASP A 138 -7.53 -4.85 5.69
CA ASP A 138 -8.52 -3.79 5.42
C ASP A 138 -9.94 -4.36 5.38
N GLU A 139 -10.74 -3.98 6.39
CA GLU A 139 -12.17 -4.30 6.51
C GLU A 139 -13.07 -3.35 5.72
N THR A 140 -12.56 -2.18 5.30
CA THR A 140 -13.38 -1.16 4.62
C THR A 140 -13.54 -1.44 3.13
N GLU A 141 -12.78 -2.40 2.59
CA GLU A 141 -12.70 -2.73 1.17
C GLU A 141 -12.26 -1.54 0.30
N ARG A 142 -11.64 -0.52 0.90
CA ARG A 142 -11.14 0.68 0.20
C ARG A 142 -9.72 0.49 -0.34
N VAL A 143 -8.97 -0.47 0.21
CA VAL A 143 -7.61 -0.76 -0.24
C VAL A 143 -7.67 -1.61 -1.50
N VAL A 144 -7.18 -1.06 -2.61
CA VAL A 144 -6.95 -1.81 -3.85
C VAL A 144 -5.56 -2.47 -3.77
N PRO A 145 -5.41 -3.76 -4.11
CA PRO A 145 -4.12 -4.42 -4.05
C PRO A 145 -3.15 -3.80 -5.07
N ARG A 146 -1.89 -3.59 -4.65
CA ARG A 146 -0.83 -3.19 -5.58
C ARG A 146 -0.56 -4.28 -6.62
N PHE A 147 0.04 -3.88 -7.74
CA PHE A 147 0.38 -4.80 -8.82
C PHE A 147 1.29 -5.96 -8.35
N SER A 148 2.27 -5.67 -7.49
CA SER A 148 3.11 -6.70 -6.85
C SER A 148 2.28 -7.70 -6.05
N VAL A 149 1.27 -7.23 -5.30
CA VAL A 149 0.37 -8.11 -4.55
C VAL A 149 -0.39 -9.05 -5.48
N PHE A 150 -0.86 -8.52 -6.62
CA PHE A 150 -1.57 -9.32 -7.63
C PHE A 150 -0.72 -10.45 -8.19
N MET A 151 0.54 -10.17 -8.51
CA MET A 151 1.45 -11.11 -9.16
C MET A 151 2.04 -12.12 -8.18
N ASP A 152 2.48 -11.63 -7.02
CA ASP A 152 3.25 -12.41 -6.06
C ASP A 152 2.37 -13.40 -5.30
N TYR A 153 1.16 -12.99 -4.91
CA TYR A 153 0.31 -13.73 -3.97
C TYR A 153 -0.90 -14.41 -4.61
N GLY A 154 -0.96 -14.43 -5.95
CA GLY A 154 -1.87 -15.29 -6.70
C GLY A 154 -3.22 -14.67 -7.09
N PHE A 155 -3.47 -13.40 -6.77
CA PHE A 155 -4.72 -12.73 -7.13
C PHE A 155 -4.87 -12.53 -8.64
N ASN A 156 -3.78 -12.50 -9.41
CA ASN A 156 -3.84 -12.49 -10.88
C ASN A 156 -4.56 -13.70 -11.51
N LYS A 157 -4.77 -14.77 -10.73
CA LYS A 157 -5.52 -15.98 -11.14
C LYS A 157 -6.95 -16.01 -10.61
N CYS A 158 -7.37 -15.01 -9.84
CA CYS A 158 -8.74 -14.88 -9.36
C CYS A 158 -9.60 -14.28 -10.48
N LEU A 159 -10.43 -15.10 -11.11
CA LEU A 159 -11.31 -14.69 -12.22
C LEU A 159 -12.69 -14.20 -11.76
N SER A 160 -12.93 -14.14 -10.44
CA SER A 160 -14.18 -13.66 -9.88
C SER A 160 -13.94 -12.94 -8.55
N PRO A 161 -14.83 -12.01 -8.16
CA PRO A 161 -14.77 -11.35 -6.84
C PRO A 161 -14.81 -12.35 -5.68
N SER A 162 -15.57 -13.44 -5.81
CA SER A 162 -15.62 -14.51 -4.81
C SER A 162 -14.27 -15.18 -4.59
N LEU A 163 -13.49 -15.41 -5.65
CA LEU A 163 -12.14 -15.96 -5.54
C LEU A 163 -11.17 -14.98 -4.88
N VAL A 164 -11.30 -13.68 -5.16
CA VAL A 164 -10.52 -12.64 -4.48
C VAL A 164 -10.85 -12.65 -2.99
N LYS A 165 -12.14 -12.66 -2.62
CA LYS A 165 -12.59 -12.70 -1.22
C LYS A 165 -12.08 -13.95 -0.49
N ASP A 166 -12.18 -15.12 -1.11
CA ASP A 166 -11.68 -16.38 -0.55
C ASP A 166 -10.17 -16.34 -0.30
N LEU A 167 -9.39 -15.87 -1.28
CA LEU A 167 -7.93 -15.81 -1.18
C LEU A 167 -7.48 -14.74 -0.19
N LYS A 168 -8.10 -13.55 -0.22
CA LYS A 168 -7.92 -12.49 0.78
C LYS A 168 -8.21 -13.03 2.19
N GLY A 169 -9.27 -13.81 2.35
CA GLY A 169 -9.62 -14.47 3.62
C GLY A 169 -8.55 -15.44 4.13
N ILE A 170 -7.80 -16.13 3.27
CA ILE A 170 -6.66 -16.96 3.73
C ILE A 170 -5.54 -16.07 4.27
N TYR A 171 -5.13 -15.05 3.52
CA TYR A 171 -4.06 -14.15 3.96
C TYR A 171 -4.43 -13.38 5.22
N LYS A 172 -5.70 -12.96 5.35
CA LYS A 172 -6.21 -12.32 6.57
C LYS A 172 -6.03 -13.23 7.78
N ARG A 173 -6.40 -14.51 7.69
CA ARG A 173 -6.19 -15.49 8.77
C ARG A 173 -4.72 -15.74 9.07
N LEU A 174 -3.85 -15.76 8.06
CA LEU A 174 -2.41 -15.86 8.28
C LEU A 174 -1.90 -14.71 9.16
N PHE A 175 -2.28 -13.47 8.87
CA PHE A 175 -1.81 -12.31 9.63
C PHE A 175 -2.49 -12.13 10.99
N LEU A 176 -3.81 -12.35 11.07
CA LEU A 176 -4.60 -11.98 12.25
C LEU A 176 -4.89 -13.15 13.20
N GLU A 177 -4.95 -14.38 12.71
CA GLU A 177 -5.25 -15.56 13.57
C GLU A 177 -3.97 -16.37 13.85
N ALA A 178 -3.17 -16.63 12.83
CA ALA A 178 -1.93 -17.40 12.97
C ALA A 178 -0.72 -16.54 13.34
N HIS A 179 -0.85 -15.21 13.29
CA HIS A 179 0.22 -14.25 13.55
C HIS A 179 1.54 -14.59 12.83
N VAL A 180 1.44 -15.01 11.55
CA VAL A 180 2.64 -15.35 10.78
C VAL A 180 3.54 -14.13 10.62
N ASP A 181 4.84 -14.36 10.69
CA ASP A 181 5.84 -13.37 10.34
C ASP A 181 5.69 -12.99 8.85
N PRO A 182 5.37 -11.72 8.52
CA PRO A 182 5.23 -11.29 7.14
C PRO A 182 6.53 -11.48 6.34
N VAL A 183 7.71 -11.35 6.96
CA VAL A 183 8.99 -11.56 6.26
C VAL A 183 9.14 -13.02 5.84
N GLN A 184 8.80 -13.98 6.71
CA GLN A 184 8.80 -15.40 6.34
C GLN A 184 7.79 -15.73 5.23
N LEU A 185 6.63 -15.07 5.23
CA LEU A 185 5.67 -15.22 4.13
C LEU A 185 6.22 -14.66 2.80
N HIS A 186 6.97 -13.55 2.86
CA HIS A 186 7.68 -13.00 1.70
C HIS A 186 8.76 -13.97 1.19
N GLU A 187 9.56 -14.54 2.08
CA GLU A 187 10.57 -15.55 1.72
C GLU A 187 9.92 -16.79 1.08
N ALA A 188 8.81 -17.27 1.65
CA ALA A 188 8.04 -18.36 1.05
C ALA A 188 7.47 -17.99 -0.33
N CYS A 189 7.13 -16.71 -0.53
CA CYS A 189 6.73 -16.18 -1.83
C CYS A 189 7.85 -16.28 -2.86
N VAL A 190 9.02 -15.75 -2.52
CA VAL A 190 10.23 -15.75 -3.38
C VAL A 190 10.78 -17.17 -3.59
N ALA A 191 10.52 -18.09 -2.68
CA ALA A 191 10.86 -19.50 -2.84
C ALA A 191 9.84 -20.30 -3.68
N GLY A 192 8.74 -19.69 -4.13
CA GLY A 192 7.67 -20.37 -4.87
C GLY A 192 6.85 -21.36 -4.01
N ASN A 193 6.88 -21.20 -2.68
CA ASN A 193 6.35 -22.15 -1.70
C ASN A 193 5.11 -21.64 -0.93
N LEU A 194 4.43 -20.60 -1.43
CA LEU A 194 3.28 -19.96 -0.77
C LEU A 194 2.22 -20.93 -0.25
N PHE A 195 1.76 -21.86 -1.09
CA PHE A 195 0.70 -22.79 -0.67
C PHE A 195 1.15 -23.72 0.45
N LYS A 196 2.40 -24.22 0.37
CA LYS A 196 2.98 -25.08 1.41
C LYS A 196 3.02 -24.33 2.73
N PHE A 197 3.57 -23.10 2.71
CA PHE A 197 3.63 -22.21 3.86
C PHE A 197 2.24 -21.96 4.44
N ALA A 198 1.30 -21.42 3.65
CA ALA A 198 -0.05 -21.09 4.09
C ALA A 198 -0.80 -22.29 4.68
N SER A 199 -0.62 -23.48 4.09
CA SER A 199 -1.28 -24.70 4.55
C SER A 199 -0.72 -25.27 5.87
N GLY A 200 0.45 -24.82 6.31
CA GLY A 200 1.03 -25.16 7.61
C GLY A 200 0.38 -24.41 8.77
N PHE A 201 -0.17 -23.22 8.50
CA PHE A 201 -0.76 -22.35 9.53
C PHE A 201 -2.30 -22.33 9.48
N VAL A 202 -2.88 -22.39 8.28
CA VAL A 202 -4.33 -22.28 8.09
C VAL A 202 -4.91 -23.58 7.55
N LYS A 203 -5.95 -24.10 8.21
CA LYS A 203 -6.66 -25.30 7.77
C LYS A 203 -7.40 -25.02 6.45
N ILE A 204 -6.93 -25.66 5.37
CA ILE A 204 -7.56 -25.63 4.05
C ILE A 204 -8.24 -26.99 3.80
N ASN A 205 -9.57 -26.95 3.59
CA ASN A 205 -10.38 -28.15 3.36
C ASN A 205 -9.88 -28.96 2.15
N LYS A 206 -9.97 -30.30 2.23
CA LYS A 206 -9.47 -31.21 1.18
C LYS A 206 -9.95 -30.82 -0.23
N GLY A 207 -11.25 -30.48 -0.37
CA GLY A 207 -11.84 -30.06 -1.65
C GLY A 207 -11.31 -28.72 -2.19
N GLN A 208 -10.74 -27.87 -1.33
CA GLN A 208 -10.23 -26.55 -1.72
C GLN A 208 -8.70 -26.53 -1.92
N ARG A 209 -7.97 -27.56 -1.49
CA ARG A 209 -6.49 -27.61 -1.58
C ARG A 209 -5.99 -27.42 -3.01
N LYS A 210 -6.55 -28.16 -3.98
CA LYS A 210 -6.16 -28.05 -5.40
C LYS A 210 -6.42 -26.64 -5.96
N LYS A 211 -7.54 -26.01 -5.56
CA LYS A 211 -7.89 -24.65 -5.94
C LYS A 211 -6.84 -23.65 -5.44
N PHE A 212 -6.55 -23.64 -4.13
CA PHE A 212 -5.61 -22.67 -3.56
C PHE A 212 -4.15 -22.94 -3.93
N ALA A 213 -3.74 -24.21 -4.08
CA ALA A 213 -2.43 -24.56 -4.60
C ALA A 213 -2.20 -23.99 -6.01
N ARG A 214 -3.24 -24.01 -6.86
CA ARG A 214 -3.19 -23.41 -8.20
C ARG A 214 -3.13 -21.89 -8.15
N LEU A 215 -3.91 -21.25 -7.29
CA LEU A 215 -3.95 -19.78 -7.18
C LEU A 215 -2.60 -19.21 -6.70
N MET A 216 -2.04 -19.80 -5.64
CA MET A 216 -0.80 -19.37 -4.97
C MET A 216 0.49 -19.75 -5.73
N LYS A 217 0.40 -20.36 -6.92
CA LYS A 217 1.57 -20.56 -7.77
C LYS A 217 1.99 -19.22 -8.38
N ASN A 218 3.18 -18.72 -8.08
CA ASN A 218 3.68 -17.47 -8.66
C ASN A 218 4.83 -17.77 -9.64
N LEU A 219 5.51 -16.73 -10.10
CA LEU A 219 6.60 -16.85 -11.08
C LEU A 219 7.94 -17.19 -10.44
N TYR A 220 8.00 -17.23 -9.11
CA TYR A 220 9.20 -17.50 -8.36
C TYR A 220 9.47 -19.01 -8.20
N PRO A 221 10.73 -19.42 -7.98
CA PRO A 221 11.94 -18.58 -8.03
C PRO A 221 12.21 -18.08 -9.46
N LEU A 222 12.53 -16.79 -9.58
CA LEU A 222 12.91 -16.21 -10.88
C LEU A 222 14.32 -16.67 -11.23
N SER A 223 14.56 -17.08 -12.47
CA SER A 223 15.92 -17.28 -12.97
C SER A 223 16.67 -15.95 -13.06
N THR A 224 18.00 -16.00 -13.07
CA THR A 224 18.87 -14.80 -13.23
C THR A 224 18.53 -13.96 -14.46
N TYR A 225 18.04 -14.59 -15.53
CA TYR A 225 17.55 -13.91 -16.74
C TYR A 225 16.23 -13.18 -16.49
N GLN A 226 15.33 -13.76 -15.70
CA GLN A 226 14.05 -13.15 -15.38
C GLN A 226 14.25 -11.91 -14.51
N VAL A 227 15.09 -11.94 -13.47
CA VAL A 227 15.34 -10.79 -12.58
C VAL A 227 15.70 -9.50 -13.36
N ARG A 228 16.65 -9.58 -14.30
CA ARG A 228 17.06 -8.44 -15.15
C ARG A 228 15.98 -7.91 -16.10
N ARG A 229 14.94 -8.71 -16.36
CA ARG A 229 13.79 -8.32 -17.19
C ARG A 229 12.69 -7.71 -16.31
N TRP A 230 12.44 -8.30 -15.15
CA TRP A 230 11.46 -7.81 -14.16
C TRP A 230 11.84 -6.44 -13.60
N ASP A 231 13.10 -6.15 -13.29
CA ASP A 231 13.50 -4.82 -12.76
C ASP A 231 13.27 -3.68 -13.75
N ARG A 232 13.47 -3.92 -15.06
CA ARG A 232 13.17 -2.94 -16.11
C ARG A 232 11.66 -2.80 -16.34
N ASP A 233 10.95 -3.92 -16.40
CA ASP A 233 9.52 -3.92 -16.69
C ASP A 233 8.69 -3.39 -15.51
N LEU A 234 9.12 -3.59 -14.25
CA LEU A 234 8.38 -3.12 -13.06
C LEU A 234 8.48 -1.60 -12.87
N HIS A 235 9.67 -1.01 -13.09
CA HIS A 235 9.83 0.45 -13.01
C HIS A 235 9.04 1.15 -14.11
N VAL A 236 9.03 0.59 -15.32
CA VAL A 236 8.22 1.09 -16.44
C VAL A 236 6.73 0.87 -16.18
N VAL A 237 6.29 -0.29 -15.67
CA VAL A 237 4.87 -0.56 -15.41
C VAL A 237 4.35 0.21 -14.20
N GLU A 238 5.09 0.41 -13.11
CA GLU A 238 4.64 1.28 -12.02
C GLU A 238 4.61 2.74 -12.47
N LEU A 239 5.57 3.21 -13.27
CA LEU A 239 5.54 4.56 -13.83
C LEU A 239 4.41 4.74 -14.87
N GLU A 240 4.18 3.79 -15.75
CA GLU A 240 3.14 3.82 -16.80
C GLU A 240 1.74 3.54 -16.23
N PHE A 241 1.60 2.71 -15.20
CA PHE A 241 0.32 2.50 -14.51
C PHE A 241 -0.04 3.70 -13.62
N MET A 242 0.96 4.40 -13.06
CA MET A 242 0.77 5.68 -12.34
C MET A 242 0.65 6.89 -13.27
N ARG A 243 1.20 6.87 -14.49
CA ARG A 243 1.08 7.92 -15.53
C ARG A 243 -0.11 7.70 -16.47
N GLY A 244 -0.58 6.46 -16.61
CA GLY A 244 -1.60 6.02 -17.57
C GLY A 244 -3.04 6.32 -17.17
N TRP A 245 -3.25 7.12 -16.13
CA TRP A 245 -4.53 7.81 -15.91
C TRP A 245 -4.57 9.19 -16.60
N ASP A 246 -3.51 9.59 -17.32
CA ASP A 246 -3.46 10.83 -18.11
C ASP A 246 -2.88 10.68 -19.53
N ILE A 247 -2.57 9.46 -19.99
CA ILE A 247 -2.06 9.22 -21.34
C ILE A 247 -3.03 8.28 -22.08
N GLU A 248 -3.72 8.86 -23.07
CA GLU A 248 -4.46 8.13 -24.10
C GLU A 248 -3.62 6.99 -24.68
N LEU A 249 -4.25 5.82 -24.79
CA LEU A 249 -3.82 4.55 -25.35
C LEU A 249 -3.16 4.65 -26.75
N ARG A 250 -1.96 5.22 -26.84
CA ARG A 250 -1.15 5.13 -28.06
C ARG A 250 0.24 4.62 -27.74
N VAL A 251 0.51 3.45 -28.33
CA VAL A 251 1.79 2.74 -28.41
C VAL A 251 2.08 1.81 -27.21
N VAL A 252 1.26 0.77 -27.07
CA VAL A 252 1.66 -0.44 -26.35
C VAL A 252 1.62 -1.63 -27.31
N ASP A 253 2.70 -2.41 -27.32
CA ASP A 253 2.87 -3.63 -28.11
C ASP A 253 1.61 -4.55 -28.05
N PRO A 254 1.08 -5.05 -29.18
CA PRO A 254 -0.13 -5.88 -29.21
C PRO A 254 -0.05 -7.18 -28.39
N GLY A 255 1.15 -7.73 -28.19
CA GLY A 255 1.40 -8.88 -27.32
C GLY A 255 1.30 -8.55 -25.83
N VAL A 256 1.71 -7.34 -25.45
CA VAL A 256 1.54 -6.77 -24.11
C VAL A 256 0.04 -6.54 -23.87
N VAL A 257 -0.67 -5.86 -24.78
CA VAL A 257 -2.12 -5.61 -24.67
C VAL A 257 -2.96 -6.91 -24.54
N ARG A 258 -2.63 -7.99 -25.25
CA ARG A 258 -3.39 -9.26 -25.14
C ARG A 258 -3.21 -9.98 -23.80
N ARG A 259 -2.02 -9.91 -23.20
CA ARG A 259 -1.74 -10.52 -21.88
C ARG A 259 -2.33 -9.65 -20.75
N TRP A 260 -2.30 -8.33 -20.90
CA TRP A 260 -2.81 -7.39 -19.92
C TRP A 260 -4.30 -7.07 -20.06
N GLY A 261 -4.94 -7.32 -21.21
CA GLY A 261 -6.38 -7.09 -21.39
C GLY A 261 -7.23 -7.84 -20.36
N LYS A 262 -6.87 -9.09 -20.04
CA LYS A 262 -7.53 -9.88 -18.98
C LYS A 262 -7.21 -9.36 -17.57
N ILE A 263 -6.03 -8.80 -17.35
CA ILE A 263 -5.58 -8.27 -16.05
C ILE A 263 -6.23 -6.91 -15.79
N LEU A 264 -6.31 -6.05 -16.80
CA LEU A 264 -7.07 -4.80 -16.79
C LEU A 264 -8.54 -5.08 -16.52
N SER A 265 -9.16 -6.10 -17.15
CA SER A 265 -10.55 -6.46 -16.87
C SER A 265 -10.78 -6.82 -15.40
N VAL A 266 -9.87 -7.57 -14.76
CA VAL A 266 -10.02 -7.98 -13.36
C VAL A 266 -9.78 -6.81 -12.39
N VAL A 267 -8.81 -5.93 -12.68
CA VAL A 267 -8.59 -4.70 -11.90
C VAL A 267 -9.79 -3.76 -12.04
N ILE A 268 -10.27 -3.54 -13.27
CA ILE A 268 -11.48 -2.73 -13.56
C ILE A 268 -12.72 -3.32 -12.87
N LEU A 269 -12.91 -4.65 -12.92
CA LEU A 269 -14.02 -5.32 -12.23
C LEU A 269 -13.93 -5.17 -10.71
N TYR A 270 -12.73 -5.23 -10.12
CA TYR A 270 -12.58 -5.04 -8.68
C TYR A 270 -12.79 -3.57 -8.28
N THR A 271 -12.26 -2.60 -9.05
CA THR A 271 -12.44 -1.17 -8.79
C THR A 271 -13.86 -0.67 -9.08
N ALA A 272 -14.58 -1.27 -10.02
CA ALA A 272 -15.98 -0.94 -10.32
C ALA A 272 -16.96 -1.46 -9.23
N TYR A 273 -16.54 -2.44 -8.43
CA TYR A 273 -17.33 -2.99 -7.32
C TYR A 273 -16.99 -2.37 -5.96
N VAL A 274 -15.86 -1.67 -5.81
CA VAL A 274 -15.62 -0.79 -4.66
C VAL A 274 -16.37 0.52 -4.94
N PRO A 275 -17.40 0.89 -4.16
CA PRO A 275 -18.07 2.17 -4.37
C PRO A 275 -17.07 3.28 -4.07
N VAL A 276 -16.48 3.84 -5.13
CA VAL A 276 -15.75 5.10 -5.06
C VAL A 276 -16.81 6.16 -4.80
N HIS A 277 -17.07 6.47 -3.53
CA HIS A 277 -17.77 7.69 -3.17
C HIS A 277 -16.85 8.88 -3.48
N LEU A 278 -16.79 9.25 -4.76
CA LEU A 278 -16.43 10.60 -5.16
C LEU A 278 -17.54 11.52 -4.64
N HIS A 279 -17.33 12.14 -3.49
CA HIS A 279 -18.02 13.37 -3.17
C HIS A 279 -17.53 14.44 -4.16
N ALA A 280 -18.25 14.59 -5.27
CA ALA A 280 -18.10 15.73 -6.16
C ALA A 280 -18.70 16.96 -5.46
N CYS A 281 -17.84 17.80 -4.90
CA CYS A 281 -18.17 19.17 -4.57
C CYS A 281 -17.94 20.04 -5.81
N THR A 282 -18.97 20.25 -6.63
CA THR A 282 -19.12 21.38 -7.58
C THR A 282 -20.63 21.50 -7.84
N GLY A 283 -21.32 22.60 -7.53
CA GLY A 283 -21.01 23.96 -7.99
C GLY A 283 -21.74 24.20 -9.32
N ASN A 284 -22.95 24.76 -9.22
CA ASN A 284 -23.91 25.20 -10.24
C ASN A 284 -23.45 25.40 -11.73
N GLY A 285 -24.21 24.76 -12.63
CA GLY A 285 -24.63 25.27 -13.96
C GLY A 285 -24.03 24.59 -15.22
N PRO A 286 -24.68 24.64 -16.41
CA PRO A 286 -26.12 24.68 -16.71
C PRO A 286 -26.64 23.32 -17.25
N GLU A 287 -27.96 23.09 -17.17
CA GLU A 287 -28.64 21.91 -17.71
C GLU A 287 -28.49 21.81 -19.23
N ILE A 288 -27.90 20.72 -19.71
CA ILE A 288 -28.00 20.27 -21.09
C ILE A 288 -29.06 19.17 -21.14
N ALA A 289 -30.24 19.51 -21.63
CA ALA A 289 -31.32 18.57 -21.87
C ALA A 289 -30.92 17.56 -22.95
N ILE A 290 -30.82 16.29 -22.58
CA ILE A 290 -30.64 15.18 -23.52
C ILE A 290 -32.05 14.76 -23.99
N GLN A 291 -32.41 15.16 -25.21
CA GLN A 291 -33.53 14.57 -25.94
C GLN A 291 -33.19 13.12 -26.30
N ASN A 292 -34.07 12.18 -25.91
CA ASN A 292 -34.00 10.78 -26.31
C ASN A 292 -34.19 10.62 -27.83
N PRO A 293 -33.26 9.99 -28.56
CA PRO A 293 -33.54 9.50 -29.91
C PRO A 293 -34.07 8.07 -29.81
N SER A 294 -35.39 7.95 -29.65
CA SER A 294 -36.12 6.76 -30.03
C SER A 294 -37.13 7.17 -31.09
N THR A 295 -36.80 6.94 -32.36
CA THR A 295 -37.59 6.22 -33.39
C THR A 295 -36.90 6.49 -34.73
N ILE A 296 -36.29 5.45 -35.30
CA ILE A 296 -36.03 5.36 -36.74
C ILE A 296 -37.24 4.59 -37.30
N GLU A 297 -38.10 5.32 -38.02
CA GLU A 297 -38.48 5.00 -39.40
C GLU A 297 -38.16 6.23 -40.25
#